data_AF-A0A7C4PAD3-F1
#
_entry.id   AF-A0A7C4PAD3-F1
#
_cell.length_a   1.000
_cell.length_b   1.000
_cell.length_c   1.000
_cell.angle_alpha   90.00
_cell.angle_beta   90.00
_cell.angle_gamma   90.00
#
_symmetry.space_group_name_H-M   'P 1'
#
loop_
_entity.id
_entity.type
_entity.pdbx_description
1 polymer ?
#
loop_
_entity_poly.entity_id
_entity_poly.type
_entity_poly.pdbx_seq_one_letter_code
_entity_poly.pdbx_strand_id
1 'polypeptide(L)'
;MNKSVYFLLVLFALMLSGYFAADIDAIPDSLKVETAMIYWVEPTSVEKILKEITYFEVELVAIHCQRRFKERVITDGYYLTAEDKKAMASRDLEERYWQSYYAMLADLYRDVEVNSPAEGPAWQEYVERINQVRQNFSSLNGCWETHRCPTVYAVSILVRGEEASLSAMMNSPFVDGIEFSQAQGEINSPAAATPTPNVTPAPYNLWVPSRGSIQIQPSVVQGERYVRNRMSWDTAAHLSAFGSTSTYEHDFFLNDSDSSIYGPGTYLSDAQDILGIPIVSHWSSDLPQPYLDTRFGDADYIKAYTIGSAEADSLQPVTFYYYYIRTPNGNANIDNGYLLAQIGRRVPSNCYTTWCVFGVQDPEAIYPPYKVDPIPGDFIWVFSKIYLPLVVKNDQSNLQSLPYPPPSFPPEFQSPISSPYPPPP
;
A
#
# COMPACT_ATOMS: atom_id res chain seq x y z
N MET A 1 -28.04 -22.23 -48.13
CA MET A 1 -27.39 -20.90 -48.11
C MET A 1 -26.68 -20.68 -49.45
N ASN A 2 -26.91 -19.53 -50.07
CA ASN A 2 -26.43 -19.23 -51.41
C ASN A 2 -24.90 -18.99 -51.37
N LYS A 3 -24.13 -19.62 -52.27
CA LYS A 3 -22.65 -19.59 -52.25
C LYS A 3 -22.08 -18.16 -52.28
N SER A 4 -22.81 -17.23 -52.89
CA SER A 4 -22.44 -15.81 -52.93
C SER A 4 -22.50 -15.11 -51.56
N VAL A 5 -23.38 -15.54 -50.64
CA VAL A 5 -23.48 -14.95 -49.29
C VAL A 5 -22.33 -15.42 -48.40
N TYR A 6 -21.89 -16.68 -48.57
CA TYR A 6 -20.73 -17.21 -47.85
C TYR A 6 -19.44 -16.52 -48.30
N PHE A 7 -19.31 -16.25 -49.61
CA PHE A 7 -18.16 -15.54 -50.14
C PHE A 7 -18.08 -14.08 -49.66
N LEU A 8 -19.22 -13.39 -49.55
CA LEU A 8 -19.27 -12.02 -49.01
C LEU A 8 -18.97 -11.97 -47.51
N LEU A 9 -19.45 -12.94 -46.71
CA LEU A 9 -19.12 -13.05 -45.29
C LEU A 9 -17.65 -13.35 -45.05
N VAL A 10 -17.04 -14.22 -45.87
CA VAL A 10 -15.60 -14.51 -45.80
C VAL A 10 -14.76 -13.30 -46.23
N LEU A 11 -15.18 -12.55 -47.27
CA LEU A 11 -14.48 -11.31 -47.64
C LEU A 11 -14.60 -10.22 -46.56
N PHE A 12 -15.76 -10.09 -45.92
CA PHE A 12 -15.98 -9.12 -44.85
C PHE A 12 -15.19 -9.49 -43.58
N ALA A 13 -15.12 -10.79 -43.25
CA ALA A 13 -14.27 -11.30 -42.17
C ALA A 13 -12.77 -11.12 -42.46
N LEU A 14 -12.34 -11.31 -43.73
CA LEU A 14 -10.96 -11.08 -44.14
C LEU A 14 -10.56 -9.61 -44.19
N MET A 15 -11.50 -8.71 -44.54
CA MET A 15 -11.27 -7.26 -44.48
C MET A 15 -11.25 -6.73 -43.04
N LEU A 16 -12.03 -7.32 -42.13
CA LEU A 16 -11.92 -7.04 -40.70
C LEU A 16 -10.62 -7.61 -40.10
N SER A 17 -10.23 -8.84 -40.44
CA SER A 17 -8.97 -9.41 -39.95
C SER A 17 -7.72 -8.75 -40.55
N GLY A 18 -7.84 -8.15 -41.73
CA GLY A 18 -6.76 -7.37 -42.35
C GLY A 18 -6.61 -5.94 -41.80
N TYR A 19 -7.65 -5.38 -41.16
CA TYR A 19 -7.60 -4.07 -40.50
C TYR A 19 -7.20 -4.14 -39.02
N PHE A 20 -7.29 -5.31 -38.39
CA PHE A 20 -6.88 -5.52 -36.99
C PHE A 20 -5.55 -6.27 -36.85
N ALA A 21 -4.89 -6.59 -37.95
CA ALA A 21 -3.52 -7.10 -38.00
C ALA A 21 -2.60 -6.15 -38.78
N ALA A 22 -2.95 -4.86 -38.85
CA ALA A 22 -1.89 -3.86 -38.84
C ALA A 22 -1.15 -4.09 -37.53
N ASP A 23 0.15 -4.30 -37.60
CA ASP A 23 1.02 -4.18 -36.46
C ASP A 23 0.47 -3.04 -35.58
N ILE A 24 0.14 -3.34 -34.33
CA ILE A 24 0.17 -2.32 -33.27
C ILE A 24 1.66 -2.02 -33.09
N ASP A 25 2.23 -1.48 -34.17
CA ASP A 25 3.58 -1.01 -34.33
C ASP A 25 3.65 0.13 -33.35
N ALA A 26 4.44 -0.13 -32.30
CA ALA A 26 5.04 0.82 -31.40
C ALA A 26 4.26 2.15 -31.34
N ILE A 27 3.38 2.29 -30.35
CA ILE A 27 3.10 3.63 -29.80
C ILE A 27 4.48 4.28 -29.69
N PRO A 28 4.76 5.37 -30.43
CA PRO A 28 6.07 6.01 -30.42
C PRO A 28 6.48 6.15 -28.96
N ASP A 29 7.72 5.79 -28.59
CA ASP A 29 8.14 5.83 -27.18
C ASP A 29 7.83 7.20 -26.54
N SER A 30 7.82 8.27 -27.34
CA SER A 30 7.39 9.62 -26.97
C SER A 30 5.92 9.80 -26.54
N LEU A 31 5.05 8.79 -26.70
CA LEU A 31 3.64 8.81 -26.28
C LEU A 31 3.36 7.82 -25.13
N LYS A 32 4.40 7.21 -24.55
CA LYS A 32 4.24 6.39 -23.35
C LYS A 32 3.97 7.29 -22.16
N VAL A 33 2.77 7.12 -21.60
CA VAL A 33 2.37 7.73 -20.34
C VAL A 33 3.01 6.92 -19.22
N GLU A 34 3.92 7.55 -18.50
CA GLU A 34 4.64 6.98 -17.36
C GLU A 34 4.05 7.52 -16.05
N THR A 35 4.25 6.77 -14.97
CA THR A 35 3.99 7.26 -13.62
C THR A 35 5.31 7.42 -12.90
N ALA A 36 5.44 8.45 -12.08
CA ALA A 36 6.66 8.67 -11.32
C ALA A 36 6.38 9.25 -9.94
N MET A 37 7.26 8.93 -9.00
CA MET A 37 7.40 9.64 -7.74
C MET A 37 8.40 10.77 -7.94
N ILE A 38 8.00 12.00 -7.65
CA ILE A 38 8.86 13.18 -7.69
C ILE A 38 9.17 13.61 -6.27
N TYR A 39 10.45 13.69 -5.93
CA TYR A 39 10.95 14.14 -4.62
C TYR A 39 11.38 15.60 -4.70
N TRP A 40 11.04 16.37 -3.68
CA TRP A 40 11.40 17.79 -3.61
C TRP A 40 12.69 18.00 -2.81
N VAL A 41 13.51 18.96 -3.22
CA VAL A 41 14.73 19.37 -2.50
C VAL A 41 14.40 19.84 -1.09
N GLU A 42 13.26 20.51 -0.94
CA GLU A 42 12.70 20.94 0.34
C GLU A 42 11.18 20.73 0.35
N PRO A 43 10.54 20.59 1.52
CA PRO A 43 9.09 20.54 1.60
C PRO A 43 8.45 21.71 0.84
N THR A 44 7.65 21.41 -0.17
CA THR A 44 7.17 22.37 -1.16
C THR A 44 5.65 22.56 -1.03
N SER A 45 5.17 23.80 -1.09
CA SER A 45 3.75 24.09 -0.95
C SER A 45 2.93 23.57 -2.12
N VAL A 46 1.68 23.15 -1.87
CA VAL A 46 0.76 22.69 -2.92
C VAL A 46 0.61 23.71 -4.05
N GLU A 47 0.52 25.01 -3.75
CA GLU A 47 0.47 26.05 -4.78
C GLU A 47 1.68 26.00 -5.73
N LYS A 48 2.89 25.85 -5.19
CA LYS A 48 4.12 25.79 -5.98
C LYS A 48 4.19 24.49 -6.78
N ILE A 49 3.79 23.38 -6.18
CA ILE A 49 3.67 22.08 -6.86
C ILE A 49 2.74 22.18 -8.07
N LEU A 50 1.54 22.75 -7.89
CA LEU A 50 0.57 22.88 -8.98
C LEU A 50 1.12 23.74 -10.13
N LYS A 51 1.94 24.76 -9.83
CA LYS A 51 2.62 25.56 -10.87
C LYS A 51 3.65 24.73 -11.63
N GLU A 52 4.49 23.95 -10.94
CA GLU A 52 5.50 23.10 -11.57
C GLU A 52 4.85 22.05 -12.47
N ILE A 53 3.89 21.27 -11.95
CA ILE A 53 3.26 20.21 -12.75
C ILE A 53 2.51 20.76 -13.96
N THR A 54 1.91 21.96 -13.85
CA THR A 54 1.22 22.61 -14.97
C THR A 54 2.22 23.05 -16.02
N TYR A 55 3.39 23.57 -15.61
CA TYR A 55 4.44 23.99 -16.53
C TYR A 55 5.02 22.83 -17.34
N PHE A 56 5.14 21.65 -16.74
CA PHE A 56 5.62 20.44 -17.42
C PHE A 56 4.49 19.56 -17.99
N GLU A 57 3.23 20.00 -17.94
CA GLU A 57 2.08 19.26 -18.47
C GLU A 57 1.93 17.84 -17.88
N VAL A 58 2.22 17.68 -16.57
CA VAL A 58 2.06 16.40 -15.85
C VAL A 58 0.83 16.43 -14.94
N GLU A 59 0.14 15.29 -14.85
CA GLU A 59 -1.04 15.08 -14.02
C GLU A 59 -0.62 14.73 -12.58
N LEU A 60 -1.17 15.44 -11.60
CA LEU A 60 -1.02 15.07 -10.19
C LEU A 60 -1.96 13.93 -9.81
N VAL A 61 -1.40 12.87 -9.24
CA VAL A 61 -2.14 11.69 -8.77
C VAL A 61 -2.27 11.70 -7.24
N ALA A 62 -1.18 11.97 -6.52
CA ALA A 62 -1.18 12.03 -5.07
C ALA A 62 -0.14 13.02 -4.52
N ILE A 63 -0.40 13.55 -3.32
CA ILE A 63 0.57 14.35 -2.56
C ILE A 63 1.01 13.58 -1.30
N HIS A 64 2.31 13.56 -1.04
CA HIS A 64 2.87 12.91 0.15
C HIS A 64 3.50 13.96 1.08
N CYS A 65 3.07 13.94 2.33
CA CYS A 65 3.52 14.87 3.36
C CYS A 65 4.31 14.12 4.43
N GLN A 66 5.25 14.83 5.07
CA GLN A 66 5.93 14.33 6.26
C GLN A 66 5.69 15.24 7.44
N ARG A 67 5.48 14.63 8.61
CA ARG A 67 5.23 15.31 9.87
C ARG A 67 6.08 14.70 10.95
N ARG A 68 6.83 15.54 11.66
CA ARG A 68 7.64 15.08 12.79
C ARG A 68 6.81 15.11 14.06
N PHE A 69 6.79 13.98 14.76
CA PHE A 69 6.18 13.85 16.07
C PHE A 69 7.20 13.29 17.07
N LYS A 70 7.69 14.14 17.97
CA LYS A 70 8.87 13.86 18.81
C LYS A 70 10.04 13.40 17.92
N GLU A 71 10.48 12.17 18.08
CA GLU A 71 11.59 11.57 17.32
C GLU A 71 11.13 10.81 16.07
N ARG A 72 9.82 10.65 15.87
CA ARG A 72 9.24 9.90 14.75
C ARG A 72 8.91 10.82 13.59
N VAL A 73 9.01 10.28 12.38
CA VAL A 73 8.46 10.89 11.17
C VAL A 73 7.25 10.07 10.75
N ILE A 74 6.13 10.74 10.57
CA ILE A 74 4.93 10.18 9.97
C ILE A 74 4.93 10.66 8.53
N THR A 75 4.79 9.72 7.60
CA THR A 75 4.51 10.02 6.20
C THR A 75 3.05 9.70 5.94
N ASP A 76 2.35 10.58 5.24
CA ASP A 76 0.98 10.37 4.82
C ASP A 76 0.80 10.76 3.36
N GLY A 77 -0.18 10.14 2.70
CA GLY A 77 -0.50 10.39 1.31
C GLY A 77 -1.98 10.61 1.09
N TYR A 78 -2.29 11.58 0.23
CA TYR A 78 -3.64 11.92 -0.22
C TYR A 78 -3.72 11.75 -1.73
N TYR A 79 -4.55 10.82 -2.19
CA TYR A 79 -4.79 10.58 -3.61
C TYR A 79 -5.97 11.45 -4.09
N LEU A 80 -5.79 12.04 -5.26
CA LEU A 80 -6.75 12.95 -5.82
C LEU A 80 -7.93 12.19 -6.42
N THR A 81 -9.13 12.54 -5.98
CA THR A 81 -10.38 12.08 -6.58
C THR A 81 -10.58 12.69 -7.98
N ALA A 82 -11.54 12.16 -8.75
CA ALA A 82 -11.89 12.74 -10.04
C ALA A 82 -12.39 14.20 -9.89
N GLU A 83 -13.03 14.51 -8.76
CA GLU A 83 -13.47 15.86 -8.40
C GLU A 83 -12.29 16.78 -8.10
N ASP A 84 -11.27 16.30 -7.40
CA ASP A 84 -10.06 17.08 -7.09
C ASP A 84 -9.34 17.50 -8.37
N LYS A 85 -9.21 16.54 -9.31
CA LYS A 85 -8.61 16.77 -10.62
C LYS A 85 -9.37 17.81 -11.45
N LYS A 86 -10.70 17.93 -11.27
CA LYS A 86 -11.51 18.96 -11.95
C LYS A 86 -11.40 20.33 -11.28
N ALA A 87 -11.27 20.38 -9.96
CA ALA A 87 -11.28 21.62 -9.20
C ALA A 87 -9.93 22.34 -9.23
N MET A 88 -8.81 21.60 -9.16
CA MET A 88 -7.39 22.00 -9.29
C MET A 88 -6.94 23.39 -8.79
N ALA A 89 -7.72 24.08 -7.96
CA ALA A 89 -7.32 25.26 -7.23
C ALA A 89 -6.53 24.83 -5.99
N SER A 90 -5.37 25.44 -5.75
CA SER A 90 -4.48 25.07 -4.64
C SER A 90 -5.18 25.05 -3.29
N ARG A 91 -6.00 26.07 -3.02
CA ARG A 91 -6.74 26.20 -1.76
C ARG A 91 -7.73 25.06 -1.53
N ASP A 92 -8.49 24.69 -2.55
CA ASP A 92 -9.49 23.62 -2.45
C ASP A 92 -8.80 22.28 -2.19
N LEU A 93 -7.65 22.04 -2.83
CA LEU A 93 -6.86 20.83 -2.61
C LEU A 93 -6.27 20.79 -1.20
N GLU A 94 -5.75 21.90 -0.68
CA GLU A 94 -5.26 21.99 0.70
C GLU A 94 -6.37 21.74 1.72
N GLU A 95 -7.56 22.31 1.52
CA GLU A 95 -8.71 22.10 2.40
C GLU A 95 -9.16 20.63 2.42
N ARG A 96 -9.20 19.98 1.27
CA ARG A 96 -9.55 18.55 1.16
C ARG A 96 -8.49 17.64 1.76
N TYR A 97 -7.21 17.96 1.55
CA TYR A 97 -6.12 17.26 2.25
C TYR A 97 -6.32 17.33 3.76
N TRP A 98 -6.61 18.51 4.33
CA TRP A 98 -6.80 18.65 5.76
C TRP A 98 -8.08 18.00 6.29
N GLN A 99 -9.16 18.01 5.52
CA GLN A 99 -10.36 17.21 5.83
C GLN A 99 -10.01 15.73 5.91
N SER A 100 -9.26 15.23 4.92
CA SER A 100 -8.86 13.83 4.84
C SER A 100 -7.92 13.41 5.99
N TYR A 101 -6.94 14.26 6.31
CA TYR A 101 -6.03 14.06 7.44
C TYR A 101 -6.75 14.12 8.79
N TYR A 102 -7.66 15.09 8.98
CA TYR A 102 -8.46 15.19 10.19
C TYR A 102 -9.35 13.97 10.39
N ALA A 103 -9.97 13.46 9.31
CA ALA A 103 -10.73 12.22 9.34
C ALA A 103 -9.88 11.01 9.74
N MET A 104 -8.63 10.92 9.25
CA MET A 104 -7.71 9.86 9.66
C MET A 104 -7.45 9.95 11.17
N LEU A 105 -7.14 11.15 11.67
CA LEU A 105 -6.94 11.35 13.10
C LEU A 105 -8.18 10.96 13.92
N ALA A 106 -9.37 11.34 13.46
CA ALA A 106 -10.64 10.99 14.10
C ALA A 106 -10.90 9.48 14.13
N ASP A 107 -10.56 8.75 13.06
CA ASP A 107 -10.59 7.28 13.06
C ASP A 107 -9.64 6.71 14.13
N LEU A 108 -8.39 7.19 14.17
CA LEU A 108 -7.39 6.76 15.16
C LEU A 108 -7.81 7.08 16.61
N TYR A 109 -8.55 8.17 16.84
CA TYR A 109 -9.07 8.52 18.17
C TYR A 109 -10.21 7.62 18.61
N ARG A 110 -11.17 7.36 17.71
CA ARG A 110 -12.29 6.46 18.00
C ARG A 110 -11.75 5.10 18.45
N ASP A 111 -10.67 4.64 17.84
CA ASP A 111 -10.01 3.39 18.23
C ASP A 111 -9.47 3.43 19.66
N VAL A 112 -8.81 4.52 20.06
CA VAL A 112 -8.27 4.70 21.42
C VAL A 112 -9.40 4.75 22.46
N GLU A 113 -10.53 5.37 22.13
CA GLU A 113 -11.68 5.48 23.05
C GLU A 113 -12.42 4.15 23.22
N VAL A 114 -12.54 3.35 22.15
CA VAL A 114 -13.25 2.06 22.16
C VAL A 114 -12.39 0.92 22.70
N ASN A 115 -11.10 0.88 22.37
CA ASN A 115 -10.18 -0.19 22.77
C ASN A 115 -9.40 0.21 24.02
N SER A 116 -10.08 0.19 25.17
CA SER A 116 -9.44 0.29 26.48
C SER A 116 -9.56 -1.03 27.22
N PRO A 117 -8.58 -1.94 27.06
CA PRO A 117 -8.16 -2.67 28.26
C PRO A 117 -6.67 -3.04 28.30
N ALA A 118 -6.07 -2.84 29.48
CA ALA A 118 -4.94 -3.61 30.03
C ALA A 118 -3.59 -3.66 29.27
N GLU A 119 -3.28 -2.73 28.36
CA GLU A 119 -1.98 -2.71 27.71
C GLU A 119 -0.95 -1.81 28.45
N GLY A 120 0.25 -2.34 28.64
CA GLY A 120 1.33 -1.76 29.44
C GLY A 120 1.95 -0.45 28.89
N PRO A 121 3.18 -0.09 29.29
CA PRO A 121 3.77 1.23 28.99
C PRO A 121 3.76 1.66 27.51
N ALA A 122 3.90 0.71 26.58
CA ALA A 122 3.89 1.00 25.14
C ALA A 122 2.52 1.47 24.62
N TRP A 123 1.41 0.98 25.20
CA TRP A 123 0.07 1.48 24.85
C TRP A 123 -0.15 2.88 25.41
N GLN A 124 0.30 3.15 26.63
CA GLN A 124 0.24 4.49 27.21
C GLN A 124 1.02 5.50 26.35
N GLU A 125 2.21 5.13 25.86
CA GLU A 125 2.98 5.97 24.94
C GLU A 125 2.24 6.22 23.61
N TYR A 126 1.56 5.20 23.07
CA TYR A 126 0.73 5.33 21.87
C TYR A 126 -0.46 6.27 22.11
N VAL A 127 -1.23 6.07 23.18
CA VAL A 127 -2.38 6.90 23.57
C VAL A 127 -1.95 8.34 23.81
N GLU A 128 -0.84 8.55 24.51
CA GLU A 128 -0.26 9.88 24.74
C GLU A 128 0.08 10.55 23.41
N ARG A 129 0.71 9.82 22.48
CA ARG A 129 1.07 10.32 21.15
C ARG A 129 -0.15 10.74 20.35
N ILE A 130 -1.15 9.88 20.27
CA ILE A 130 -2.41 10.18 19.59
C ILE A 130 -3.05 11.42 20.22
N ASN A 131 -3.18 11.48 21.55
CA ASN A 131 -3.72 12.66 22.23
C ASN A 131 -2.92 13.95 22.01
N GLN A 132 -1.60 13.89 21.92
CA GLN A 132 -0.76 15.05 21.59
C GLN A 132 -0.96 15.50 20.15
N VAL A 133 -1.05 14.57 19.19
CA VAL A 133 -1.43 14.87 17.82
C VAL A 133 -2.80 15.57 17.81
N ARG A 134 -3.76 15.14 18.63
CA ARG A 134 -5.10 15.75 18.74
C ARG A 134 -5.03 17.20 19.16
N GLN A 135 -4.25 17.47 20.20
CA GLN A 135 -4.11 18.79 20.77
C GLN A 135 -3.43 19.71 19.76
N ASN A 136 -2.34 19.25 19.15
CA ASN A 136 -1.60 20.01 18.15
C ASN A 136 -2.42 20.33 16.90
N PHE A 137 -3.35 19.45 16.55
CA PHE A 137 -4.20 19.60 15.37
C PHE A 137 -5.65 19.99 15.68
N SER A 138 -5.95 20.33 16.93
CA SER A 138 -7.29 20.78 17.33
C SER A 138 -7.70 22.08 16.62
N SER A 139 -6.73 22.95 16.31
CA SER A 139 -6.93 24.17 15.53
C SER A 139 -7.25 23.91 14.05
N LEU A 140 -7.06 22.68 13.55
CA LEU A 140 -7.44 22.31 12.19
C LEU A 140 -8.92 21.96 12.07
N ASN A 141 -9.60 21.66 13.17
CA ASN A 141 -10.99 21.27 13.13
C ASN A 141 -11.84 22.39 12.53
N GLY A 142 -12.49 22.11 11.40
CA GLY A 142 -13.30 23.10 10.68
C GLY A 142 -12.50 24.21 9.97
N CYS A 143 -11.17 24.05 9.80
CA CYS A 143 -10.38 25.07 9.10
C CYS A 143 -10.86 25.29 7.66
N TRP A 144 -11.40 24.24 7.02
CA TRP A 144 -11.96 24.26 5.68
C TRP A 144 -13.27 25.07 5.60
N GLU A 145 -14.08 25.10 6.66
CA GLU A 145 -15.33 25.87 6.71
C GLU A 145 -15.08 27.37 6.71
N THR A 146 -13.95 27.79 7.29
CA THR A 146 -13.53 29.19 7.34
C THR A 146 -12.53 29.55 6.24
N HIS A 147 -12.15 28.57 5.43
CA HIS A 147 -11.08 28.66 4.44
C HIS A 147 -9.75 29.17 5.02
N ARG A 148 -9.39 28.74 6.24
CA ARG A 148 -8.17 29.15 6.96
C ARG A 148 -7.29 27.96 7.31
N CYS A 149 -7.34 26.90 6.51
CA CYS A 149 -6.43 25.79 6.70
C CYS A 149 -4.97 26.24 6.49
N PRO A 150 -4.01 25.72 7.27
CA PRO A 150 -2.61 25.99 7.04
C PRO A 150 -2.16 25.51 5.66
N THR A 151 -1.12 26.13 5.11
CA THR A 151 -0.48 25.65 3.87
C THR A 151 0.01 24.21 4.04
N VAL A 152 -0.21 23.39 3.02
CA VAL A 152 0.27 22.01 2.97
C VAL A 152 1.61 21.98 2.26
N TYR A 153 2.59 21.33 2.88
CA TYR A 153 3.93 21.15 2.33
C TYR A 153 4.16 19.67 2.07
N ALA A 154 4.31 19.30 0.79
CA ALA A 154 4.61 17.94 0.39
C ALA A 154 6.12 17.73 0.27
N VAL A 155 6.57 16.52 0.59
CA VAL A 155 7.96 16.08 0.40
C VAL A 155 8.15 15.28 -0.89
N SER A 156 7.07 14.68 -1.39
CA SER A 156 7.03 14.08 -2.71
C SER A 156 5.62 14.10 -3.29
N ILE A 157 5.49 13.82 -4.58
CA ILE A 157 4.21 13.65 -5.26
C ILE A 157 4.24 12.45 -6.19
N LEU A 158 3.09 11.81 -6.36
CA LEU A 158 2.86 10.83 -7.41
C LEU A 158 2.26 11.56 -8.62
N VAL A 159 2.87 11.41 -9.79
CA VAL A 159 2.42 12.06 -11.03
C VAL A 159 2.31 11.07 -12.18
N ARG A 160 1.57 11.47 -13.21
CA ARG A 160 1.45 10.78 -14.48
C ARG A 160 1.71 11.76 -15.63
N GLY A 161 2.48 11.36 -16.63
CA GLY A 161 2.77 12.23 -17.77
C GLY A 161 3.61 11.54 -18.84
N GLU A 162 3.88 12.25 -19.92
CA GLU A 162 4.82 11.77 -20.94
C GLU A 162 6.24 11.67 -20.34
N GLU A 163 6.97 10.61 -20.70
CA GLU A 163 8.35 10.39 -20.23
C GLU A 163 9.25 11.62 -20.47
N ALA A 164 9.08 12.30 -21.61
CA ALA A 164 9.83 13.50 -21.95
C ALA A 164 9.54 14.66 -20.98
N SER A 165 8.27 14.87 -20.61
CA SER A 165 7.84 15.89 -19.65
C SER A 165 8.36 15.61 -18.25
N LEU A 166 8.24 14.36 -17.80
CA LEU A 166 8.76 13.90 -16.50
C LEU A 166 10.29 14.02 -16.46
N SER A 167 10.98 13.62 -17.52
CA SER A 167 12.43 13.76 -17.62
C SER A 167 12.87 15.23 -17.63
N ALA A 168 12.10 16.11 -18.26
CA ALA A 168 12.37 17.54 -18.26
C ALA A 168 12.23 18.14 -16.84
N MET A 169 11.31 17.63 -16.01
CA MET A 169 11.16 18.06 -14.61
C MET A 169 12.43 17.86 -13.78
N MET A 170 13.31 16.91 -14.12
CA MET A 170 14.60 16.74 -13.42
C MET A 170 15.50 17.99 -13.49
N ASN A 171 15.26 18.89 -14.45
CA ASN A 171 15.98 20.15 -14.56
C ASN A 171 15.36 21.28 -13.71
N SER A 172 14.21 21.05 -13.07
CA SER A 172 13.61 22.01 -12.13
C SER A 172 14.51 22.15 -10.90
N PRO A 173 14.82 23.37 -10.45
CA PRO A 173 15.65 23.58 -9.26
C PRO A 173 14.97 23.15 -7.94
N PHE A 174 13.71 22.70 -8.01
CA PHE A 174 12.93 22.25 -6.86
C PHE A 174 12.87 20.74 -6.73
N VAL A 175 13.22 20.00 -7.79
CA VAL A 175 13.17 18.54 -7.84
C VAL A 175 14.53 17.97 -7.41
N ASP A 176 14.52 17.09 -6.41
CA ASP A 176 15.71 16.36 -5.94
C ASP A 176 15.95 15.08 -6.73
N GLY A 177 14.86 14.39 -7.08
CA GLY A 177 14.91 13.14 -7.81
C GLY A 177 13.55 12.72 -8.36
N ILE A 178 13.59 11.83 -9.35
CA ILE A 178 12.41 11.22 -9.95
C ILE A 178 12.63 9.71 -9.99
N GLU A 179 11.68 8.95 -9.46
CA GLU A 179 11.64 7.50 -9.52
C GLU A 179 10.47 7.08 -10.42
N PHE A 180 10.77 6.50 -11.58
CA PHE A 180 9.77 6.02 -12.53
C PHE A 180 9.18 4.68 -12.09
N SER A 181 7.90 4.46 -12.37
CA SER A 181 7.32 3.13 -12.36
C SER A 181 8.04 2.28 -13.39
N GLN A 182 8.72 1.21 -12.98
CA GLN A 182 9.40 0.34 -13.94
C GLN A 182 8.35 -0.36 -14.82
N ALA A 183 8.43 -0.17 -16.14
CA ALA A 183 7.66 -0.98 -17.07
C ALA A 183 8.10 -2.45 -16.94
N GLN A 184 7.12 -3.35 -16.82
CA GLN A 184 7.25 -4.81 -16.68
C GLN A 184 8.34 -5.49 -17.56
N GLY A 185 8.70 -4.88 -18.69
CA GLY A 185 9.69 -5.40 -19.62
C GLY A 185 11.14 -5.34 -19.13
N GLU A 186 11.52 -4.36 -18.30
CA GLU A 186 12.91 -4.22 -17.84
C GLU A 186 13.26 -5.17 -16.69
N ILE A 187 12.28 -5.55 -15.88
CA ILE A 187 12.41 -6.56 -14.82
C ILE A 187 12.78 -7.94 -15.42
N ASN A 188 12.34 -8.19 -16.65
CA ASN A 188 12.65 -9.42 -17.39
C ASN A 188 13.99 -9.38 -18.14
N SER A 189 14.75 -8.27 -18.10
CA SER A 189 16.10 -8.26 -18.65
C SER A 189 17.06 -8.98 -17.69
N PRO A 190 17.71 -10.08 -18.13
CA PRO A 190 18.66 -10.84 -17.29
C PRO A 190 19.88 -10.03 -16.83
N ALA A 191 20.06 -8.80 -17.32
CA ALA A 191 21.09 -7.86 -16.86
C ALA A 191 20.72 -7.14 -15.54
N ALA A 192 19.44 -6.96 -15.23
CA ALA A 192 18.98 -6.40 -13.95
C ALA A 192 18.89 -7.49 -12.86
N ALA A 193 18.58 -8.72 -13.26
CA ALA A 193 18.66 -9.91 -12.42
C ALA A 193 20.08 -10.48 -12.43
N THR A 194 21.07 -9.78 -11.87
CA THR A 194 22.22 -10.53 -11.35
C THR A 194 21.63 -11.44 -10.26
N PRO A 195 21.62 -12.78 -10.41
CA PRO A 195 21.02 -13.65 -9.42
C PRO A 195 21.74 -13.36 -8.12
N THR A 196 21.00 -12.84 -7.14
CA THR A 196 21.53 -12.62 -5.81
C THR A 196 22.08 -13.97 -5.36
N PRO A 197 23.34 -14.03 -4.89
CA PRO A 197 23.89 -15.27 -4.37
C PRO A 197 22.93 -15.78 -3.30
N ASN A 198 22.35 -16.96 -3.52
CA ASN A 198 21.51 -17.74 -2.60
C ASN A 198 21.36 -17.08 -1.23
N VAL A 199 20.45 -16.10 -1.11
CA VAL A 199 20.15 -15.51 0.19
C VAL A 199 19.46 -16.64 0.92
N THR A 200 20.17 -17.25 1.86
CA THR A 200 19.60 -18.30 2.71
C THR A 200 18.38 -17.67 3.39
N PRO A 201 17.17 -18.24 3.24
CA PRO A 201 15.98 -17.65 3.83
C PRO A 201 16.22 -17.37 5.31
N ALA A 202 15.96 -16.13 5.72
CA ALA A 202 16.14 -15.73 7.09
C ALA A 202 15.01 -16.38 7.92
N PRO A 203 15.32 -17.07 9.03
CA PRO A 203 14.30 -17.57 9.94
C PRO A 203 13.31 -16.47 10.32
N TYR A 204 12.01 -16.78 10.28
CA TYR A 204 10.94 -15.80 10.49
C TYR A 204 11.10 -14.99 11.78
N ASN A 205 11.63 -15.61 12.84
CA ASN A 205 11.89 -14.96 14.13
C ASN A 205 13.03 -13.92 14.11
N LEU A 206 13.63 -13.65 12.95
CA LEU A 206 14.65 -12.62 12.76
C LEU A 206 14.16 -11.39 11.99
N TRP A 207 12.89 -11.36 11.54
CA TRP A 207 12.34 -10.24 10.78
C TRP A 207 10.81 -10.11 10.80
N VAL A 208 10.05 -11.17 11.11
CA VAL A 208 8.59 -11.05 11.30
C VAL A 208 8.32 -10.37 12.64
N PRO A 209 7.43 -9.36 12.69
CA PRO A 209 7.01 -8.76 13.95
C PRO A 209 6.56 -9.82 14.97
N SER A 210 6.90 -9.62 16.23
CA SER A 210 6.50 -10.54 17.31
C SER A 210 5.09 -10.30 17.81
N ARG A 211 4.54 -9.10 17.63
CA ARG A 211 3.20 -8.76 18.11
C ARG A 211 2.62 -7.56 17.40
N GLY A 212 1.31 -7.47 17.44
CA GLY A 212 0.60 -6.36 16.85
C GLY A 212 -0.91 -6.53 16.88
N SER A 213 -1.57 -5.68 16.10
CA SER A 213 -3.01 -5.68 15.97
C SER A 213 -3.42 -5.19 14.60
N ILE A 214 -4.53 -5.70 14.09
CA ILE A 214 -5.21 -5.17 12.90
C ILE A 214 -6.62 -4.73 13.29
N GLN A 215 -7.05 -3.59 12.76
CA GLN A 215 -8.39 -3.05 12.92
C GLN A 215 -8.95 -2.73 11.55
N ILE A 216 -10.15 -3.25 11.27
CA ILE A 216 -10.86 -2.98 10.02
C ILE A 216 -12.26 -2.53 10.37
N GLN A 217 -12.60 -1.27 10.08
CA GLN A 217 -13.80 -0.62 10.60
C GLN A 217 -14.38 0.41 9.60
N PRO A 218 -15.65 0.83 9.77
CA PRO A 218 -16.20 2.01 9.10
C PRO A 218 -15.44 3.28 9.50
N SER A 219 -15.13 4.16 8.54
CA SER A 219 -14.52 5.46 8.83
C SER A 219 -15.55 6.44 9.43
N VAL A 220 -15.08 7.50 10.09
CA VAL A 220 -15.87 8.69 10.42
C VAL A 220 -16.38 9.42 9.17
N VAL A 221 -15.76 9.19 8.00
CA VAL A 221 -16.21 9.70 6.71
C VAL A 221 -17.29 8.78 6.14
N GLN A 222 -18.46 9.34 5.85
CA GLN A 222 -19.56 8.57 5.28
C GLN A 222 -19.16 7.99 3.92
N GLY A 223 -19.37 6.68 3.75
CA GLY A 223 -19.06 5.97 2.51
C GLY A 223 -17.62 5.47 2.43
N GLU A 224 -16.85 5.59 3.51
CA GLU A 224 -15.47 5.12 3.58
C GLU A 224 -15.25 4.12 4.73
N ARG A 225 -14.22 3.30 4.58
CA ARG A 225 -13.75 2.30 5.54
C ARG A 225 -12.24 2.35 5.61
N TYR A 226 -11.66 1.84 6.69
CA TYR A 226 -10.22 1.81 6.84
C TYR A 226 -9.74 0.46 7.38
N VAL A 227 -8.48 0.18 7.05
CA VAL A 227 -7.65 -0.79 7.75
C VAL A 227 -6.52 -0.05 8.45
N ARG A 228 -6.20 -0.50 9.65
CA ARG A 228 -5.07 -0.04 10.42
C ARG A 228 -4.33 -1.23 10.99
N ASN A 229 -3.02 -1.22 10.86
CA ASN A 229 -2.14 -2.20 11.47
C ASN A 229 -1.20 -1.54 12.48
N ARG A 230 -0.84 -2.29 13.51
CA ARG A 230 0.25 -2.00 14.44
C ARG A 230 1.14 -3.21 14.52
N MET A 231 2.45 -3.00 14.54
CA MET A 231 3.42 -4.08 14.65
C MET A 231 4.63 -3.67 15.49
N SER A 232 5.23 -4.63 16.16
CA SER A 232 6.44 -4.45 16.98
C SER A 232 7.31 -5.71 16.95
N TRP A 233 8.62 -5.51 17.11
CA TRP A 233 9.63 -6.56 17.24
C TRP A 233 10.20 -6.54 18.65
N ASP A 234 10.12 -7.63 19.39
CA ASP A 234 10.44 -7.63 20.82
C ASP A 234 11.94 -7.45 21.13
N THR A 235 12.83 -7.78 20.20
CA THR A 235 14.29 -7.78 20.46
C THR A 235 15.09 -7.33 19.24
N ALA A 236 16.31 -6.85 19.46
CA ALA A 236 17.23 -6.54 18.36
C ALA A 236 17.57 -7.78 17.52
N ALA A 237 17.54 -8.98 18.11
CA ALA A 237 17.73 -10.23 17.38
C ALA A 237 16.57 -10.51 16.40
N HIS A 238 15.35 -10.04 16.69
CA HIS A 238 14.22 -10.12 15.75
C HIS A 238 14.32 -9.15 14.56
N LEU A 239 15.37 -8.33 14.51
CA LEU A 239 15.64 -7.40 13.41
C LEU A 239 16.96 -7.73 12.70
N SER A 240 17.64 -8.82 13.08
CA SER A 240 19.01 -9.09 12.63
C SER A 240 19.09 -9.55 11.16
N ALA A 241 17.97 -9.84 10.53
CA ALA A 241 17.93 -10.18 9.10
C ALA A 241 17.85 -8.95 8.19
N PHE A 242 17.55 -7.75 8.72
CA PHE A 242 17.53 -6.53 7.94
C PHE A 242 18.94 -5.95 7.76
N GLY A 243 19.32 -5.71 6.50
CA GLY A 243 20.53 -4.99 6.11
C GLY A 243 20.19 -3.66 5.43
N SER A 244 21.22 -2.93 4.96
CA SER A 244 21.09 -1.54 4.48
C SER A 244 20.19 -1.31 3.27
N THR A 245 19.74 -2.37 2.60
CA THR A 245 18.82 -2.32 1.46
C THR A 245 17.55 -3.12 1.73
N SER A 246 17.37 -3.65 2.95
CA SER A 246 16.24 -4.50 3.27
C SER A 246 14.96 -3.72 3.35
N THR A 247 13.89 -4.35 2.89
CA THR A 247 12.53 -3.83 2.95
C THR A 247 11.68 -4.75 3.78
N TYR A 248 10.55 -4.23 4.25
CA TYR A 248 9.56 -4.99 5.00
C TYR A 248 8.16 -4.62 4.51
N GLU A 249 7.35 -5.61 4.18
CA GLU A 249 5.96 -5.45 3.80
C GLU A 249 5.05 -6.14 4.82
N HIS A 250 3.95 -5.49 5.11
CA HIS A 250 2.92 -5.97 6.02
C HIS A 250 1.62 -6.07 5.25
N ASP A 251 1.40 -7.24 4.69
CA ASP A 251 0.42 -7.44 3.63
C ASP A 251 -0.92 -7.86 4.20
N PHE A 252 -1.88 -6.95 4.14
CA PHE A 252 -3.25 -7.26 4.47
C PHE A 252 -4.05 -7.55 3.21
N PHE A 253 -4.66 -8.72 3.16
CA PHE A 253 -5.42 -9.18 2.00
C PHE A 253 -6.88 -9.44 2.36
N LEU A 254 -7.78 -9.03 1.46
CA LEU A 254 -9.19 -9.39 1.47
C LEU A 254 -9.49 -10.47 0.43
N ASN A 255 -10.50 -11.28 0.72
CA ASN A 255 -10.95 -12.37 -0.13
C ASN A 255 -12.09 -11.92 -1.05
N ASP A 256 -11.78 -11.74 -2.33
CA ASP A 256 -12.78 -11.41 -3.36
C ASP A 256 -13.22 -12.64 -4.16
N SER A 257 -12.97 -13.85 -3.64
CA SER A 257 -13.32 -15.08 -4.34
C SER A 257 -14.80 -15.44 -4.19
N ASP A 258 -15.41 -15.94 -5.27
CA ASP A 258 -16.71 -16.64 -5.21
C ASP A 258 -16.72 -17.81 -4.21
N SER A 259 -15.55 -18.37 -3.91
CA SER A 259 -15.37 -19.45 -2.93
C SER A 259 -15.28 -18.97 -1.47
N SER A 260 -15.30 -17.65 -1.24
CA SER A 260 -15.36 -17.08 0.10
C SER A 260 -16.62 -17.55 0.83
N ILE A 261 -16.49 -17.81 2.14
CA ILE A 261 -17.64 -18.16 3.00
C ILE A 261 -18.69 -17.03 3.08
N TYR A 262 -18.30 -15.81 2.71
CA TYR A 262 -19.16 -14.63 2.68
C TYR A 262 -19.68 -14.29 1.27
N GLY A 263 -19.29 -15.08 0.26
CA GLY A 263 -19.53 -14.77 -1.16
C GLY A 263 -18.53 -13.77 -1.73
N PRO A 264 -18.65 -13.43 -3.03
CA PRO A 264 -17.76 -12.49 -3.68
C PRO A 264 -17.98 -11.05 -3.20
N GLY A 265 -16.97 -10.21 -3.41
CA GLY A 265 -16.93 -8.84 -2.98
C GLY A 265 -15.99 -8.63 -1.80
N THR A 266 -15.60 -7.37 -1.58
CA THR A 266 -14.65 -6.99 -0.54
C THR A 266 -15.18 -5.89 0.36
N TYR A 267 -14.71 -5.89 1.61
CA TYR A 267 -15.10 -4.87 2.59
C TYR A 267 -14.51 -3.49 2.26
N LEU A 268 -13.24 -3.44 1.88
CA LEU A 268 -12.57 -2.24 1.39
C LEU A 268 -12.69 -2.16 -0.13
N SER A 269 -12.44 -1.01 -0.75
CA SER A 269 -12.59 -0.88 -2.21
C SER A 269 -11.52 -1.64 -2.98
N ASP A 270 -11.97 -2.51 -3.88
CA ASP A 270 -11.15 -3.21 -4.88
C ASP A 270 -10.64 -2.30 -6.00
N ALA A 271 -11.06 -1.03 -6.04
CA ALA A 271 -10.65 -0.10 -7.06
C ALA A 271 -9.14 0.18 -7.01
N GLN A 272 -8.52 0.22 -8.18
CA GLN A 272 -7.11 0.49 -8.37
C GLN A 272 -6.91 1.35 -9.62
N ASP A 273 -5.76 2.00 -9.72
CA ASP A 273 -5.35 2.68 -10.95
C ASP A 273 -4.72 1.69 -11.95
N ILE A 274 -4.26 2.22 -13.10
CA ILE A 274 -3.69 1.41 -14.18
C ILE A 274 -2.41 0.66 -13.80
N LEU A 275 -1.73 1.07 -12.73
CA LEU A 275 -0.52 0.42 -12.22
C LEU A 275 -0.82 -0.50 -11.03
N GLY A 276 -2.09 -0.77 -10.75
CA GLY A 276 -2.50 -1.59 -9.62
C GLY A 276 -2.38 -0.87 -8.29
N ILE A 277 -2.11 0.44 -8.24
CA ILE A 277 -2.10 1.16 -6.98
C ILE A 277 -3.53 1.22 -6.44
N PRO A 278 -3.80 0.75 -5.19
CA PRO A 278 -5.11 0.86 -4.58
C PRO A 278 -5.61 2.31 -4.59
N ILE A 279 -6.86 2.54 -4.97
CA ILE A 279 -7.47 3.87 -4.85
C ILE A 279 -7.84 4.08 -3.37
N VAL A 280 -7.04 4.89 -2.69
CA VAL A 280 -7.21 5.24 -1.27
C VAL A 280 -7.64 6.70 -1.15
N SER A 281 -8.47 7.04 -0.17
CA SER A 281 -8.76 8.44 0.17
C SER A 281 -7.64 9.04 1.02
N HIS A 282 -6.94 8.20 1.80
CA HIS A 282 -5.80 8.58 2.61
C HIS A 282 -4.98 7.34 2.99
N TRP A 283 -3.68 7.50 3.15
CA TRP A 283 -2.84 6.53 3.82
C TRP A 283 -1.82 7.21 4.73
N SER A 284 -1.36 6.53 5.78
CA SER A 284 -0.37 7.08 6.70
C SER A 284 0.43 5.98 7.39
N SER A 285 1.70 6.23 7.67
CA SER A 285 2.55 5.31 8.44
C SER A 285 3.71 6.05 9.12
N ASP A 286 4.19 5.49 10.22
CA ASP A 286 5.44 5.88 10.87
C ASP A 286 6.57 4.86 10.68
N LEU A 287 6.39 3.90 9.78
CA LEU A 287 7.48 3.05 9.27
C LEU A 287 8.58 3.92 8.64
N PRO A 288 9.86 3.52 8.69
CA PRO A 288 10.92 4.19 7.97
C PRO A 288 10.70 4.12 6.45
N GLN A 289 10.75 5.25 5.76
CA GLN A 289 10.53 5.36 4.30
C GLN A 289 9.33 4.54 3.82
N PRO A 290 8.11 4.87 4.29
CA PRO A 290 6.96 4.04 3.99
C PRO A 290 6.48 4.29 2.56
N TYR A 291 5.95 3.24 1.94
CA TYR A 291 5.29 3.32 0.64
C TYR A 291 3.98 2.56 0.65
N LEU A 292 2.99 3.07 -0.09
CA LEU A 292 1.79 2.32 -0.44
C LEU A 292 2.15 1.37 -1.58
N ASP A 293 1.93 0.09 -1.37
CA ASP A 293 2.29 -0.93 -2.36
C ASP A 293 1.27 -1.04 -3.49
N THR A 294 1.68 -1.61 -4.60
CA THR A 294 0.80 -1.91 -5.74
C THR A 294 0.19 -3.32 -5.60
N ARG A 295 -1.00 -3.52 -6.14
CA ARG A 295 -1.63 -4.86 -6.33
C ARG A 295 -1.15 -5.54 -7.59
N PHE A 296 -0.02 -5.11 -8.11
CA PHE A 296 0.40 -5.47 -9.44
C PHE A 296 0.90 -6.91 -9.48
N GLY A 297 0.24 -7.75 -10.27
CA GLY A 297 0.54 -9.18 -10.33
C GLY A 297 -0.15 -10.02 -9.26
N ASP A 298 -0.91 -9.38 -8.35
CA ASP A 298 -1.81 -10.10 -7.46
C ASP A 298 -2.93 -10.78 -8.26
N ALA A 299 -3.42 -11.90 -7.74
CA ALA A 299 -4.55 -12.58 -8.35
C ALA A 299 -5.84 -11.75 -8.18
N ASP A 300 -6.69 -11.72 -9.21
CA ASP A 300 -7.92 -10.90 -9.21
C ASP A 300 -8.86 -11.16 -8.02
N TYR A 301 -8.84 -12.36 -7.44
CA TYR A 301 -9.69 -12.75 -6.31
C TYR A 301 -9.09 -12.39 -4.93
N ILE A 302 -7.94 -11.72 -4.89
CA ILE A 302 -7.25 -11.28 -3.68
C ILE A 302 -7.01 -9.78 -3.79
N LYS A 303 -7.37 -8.99 -2.78
CA LYS A 303 -7.14 -7.54 -2.77
C LYS A 303 -6.17 -7.16 -1.65
N ALA A 304 -4.96 -6.73 -2.03
CA ALA A 304 -3.95 -6.28 -1.10
C ALA A 304 -4.15 -4.83 -0.64
N TYR A 305 -3.79 -4.56 0.61
CA TYR A 305 -3.78 -3.26 1.29
C TYR A 305 -2.50 -3.18 2.13
N THR A 306 -1.40 -3.03 1.41
CA THR A 306 -0.04 -3.10 1.97
C THR A 306 0.56 -1.72 2.10
N ILE A 307 1.14 -1.45 3.27
CA ILE A 307 2.17 -0.42 3.41
C ILE A 307 3.46 -1.09 3.84
N GLY A 308 4.49 -0.89 3.03
CA GLY A 308 5.83 -1.37 3.32
C GLY A 308 6.74 -0.28 3.90
N SER A 309 7.90 -0.72 4.37
CA SER A 309 9.04 0.09 4.74
C SER A 309 10.15 -0.18 3.74
N ALA A 310 10.58 0.86 3.02
CA ALA A 310 11.70 0.73 2.11
C ALA A 310 13.02 0.60 2.88
N GLU A 311 13.09 1.05 4.14
CA GLU A 311 14.30 1.10 4.98
C GLU A 311 14.12 0.30 6.29
N ALA A 312 13.94 -1.01 6.16
CA ALA A 312 13.60 -1.88 7.28
C ALA A 312 14.73 -2.03 8.32
N ASP A 313 15.98 -1.74 7.96
CA ASP A 313 17.10 -1.72 8.91
C ASP A 313 17.08 -0.54 9.89
N SER A 314 16.27 0.49 9.61
CA SER A 314 15.99 1.59 10.54
C SER A 314 14.93 1.24 11.61
N LEU A 315 14.31 0.06 11.53
CA LEU A 315 13.37 -0.41 12.54
C LEU A 315 14.07 -0.60 13.89
N GLN A 316 13.37 -0.25 14.97
CA GLN A 316 13.88 -0.34 16.33
C GLN A 316 13.13 -1.40 17.14
N PRO A 317 13.82 -2.18 17.99
CA PRO A 317 13.15 -3.16 18.83
C PRO A 317 12.28 -2.47 19.88
N VAL A 318 11.24 -3.16 20.35
CA VAL A 318 10.26 -2.73 21.35
C VAL A 318 9.48 -1.47 20.95
N THR A 319 9.65 -1.01 19.71
CA THR A 319 8.86 0.07 19.12
C THR A 319 7.60 -0.49 18.49
N PHE A 320 6.47 0.17 18.70
CA PHE A 320 5.29 -0.01 17.85
C PHE A 320 5.33 0.95 16.68
N TYR A 321 5.22 0.39 15.48
CA TYR A 321 4.94 1.09 14.24
C TYR A 321 3.48 0.89 13.88
N TYR A 322 2.91 1.80 13.09
CA TYR A 322 1.58 1.68 12.53
C TYR A 322 1.58 1.96 11.03
N TYR A 323 0.55 1.45 10.37
CA TYR A 323 0.06 2.05 9.15
C TYR A 323 -1.45 2.10 9.13
N TYR A 324 -1.99 2.96 8.28
CA TYR A 324 -3.40 3.23 8.09
C TYR A 324 -3.68 3.41 6.59
N ILE A 325 -4.75 2.80 6.11
CA ILE A 325 -5.28 2.99 4.76
C ILE A 325 -6.78 3.21 4.88
N ARG A 326 -7.30 4.30 4.31
CA ARG A 326 -8.73 4.56 4.16
C ARG A 326 -9.11 4.53 2.69
N THR A 327 -10.20 3.84 2.38
CA THR A 327 -10.74 3.73 1.02
C THR A 327 -12.22 4.08 1.01
N PRO A 328 -12.80 4.37 -0.17
CA PRO A 328 -14.23 4.18 -0.37
C PRO A 328 -14.67 2.78 0.07
N ASN A 329 -15.96 2.63 0.36
CA ASN A 329 -16.52 1.32 0.67
C ASN A 329 -16.33 0.35 -0.51
N GLY A 330 -15.97 -0.90 -0.20
CA GLY A 330 -16.16 -2.00 -1.13
C GLY A 330 -17.64 -2.36 -1.29
N ASN A 331 -17.90 -3.41 -2.07
CA ASN A 331 -19.23 -3.89 -2.40
C ASN A 331 -19.79 -4.93 -1.40
N ALA A 332 -19.01 -5.36 -0.40
CA ALA A 332 -19.46 -6.27 0.66
C ALA A 332 -19.54 -5.58 2.03
N ASN A 333 -20.46 -5.99 2.90
CA ASN A 333 -20.57 -5.45 4.28
C ASN A 333 -19.87 -6.31 5.33
N ILE A 334 -19.55 -7.55 4.97
CA ILE A 334 -18.81 -8.52 5.76
C ILE A 334 -17.81 -9.20 4.85
N ASP A 335 -16.66 -9.56 5.38
CA ASP A 335 -15.57 -10.16 4.62
C ASP A 335 -14.69 -11.01 5.55
N ASN A 336 -13.72 -11.70 4.96
CA ASN A 336 -12.59 -12.28 5.67
C ASN A 336 -11.27 -11.92 4.97
N GLY A 337 -10.19 -12.06 5.71
CA GLY A 337 -8.88 -11.71 5.19
C GLY A 337 -7.77 -12.50 5.84
N TYR A 338 -6.56 -12.14 5.48
CA TYR A 338 -5.35 -12.67 6.09
C TYR A 338 -4.26 -11.63 6.09
N LEU A 339 -3.20 -11.95 6.84
CA LEU A 339 -2.12 -11.01 7.10
C LEU A 339 -0.81 -11.75 6.92
N LEU A 340 0.00 -11.29 5.97
CA LEU A 340 1.34 -11.80 5.74
C LEU A 340 2.39 -10.75 6.13
N ALA A 341 3.60 -11.22 6.33
CA ALA A 341 4.79 -10.42 6.42
C ALA A 341 5.71 -10.84 5.27
N GLN A 342 6.31 -9.87 4.59
CA GLN A 342 7.31 -10.14 3.56
C GLN A 342 8.58 -9.36 3.84
N ILE A 343 9.73 -10.03 3.72
CA ILE A 343 11.03 -9.39 3.70
C ILE A 343 11.49 -9.28 2.25
N GLY A 344 11.99 -8.11 1.90
CA GLY A 344 12.48 -7.84 0.57
C GLY A 344 13.78 -7.05 0.57
N ARG A 345 14.08 -6.50 -0.60
CA ARG A 345 15.21 -5.62 -0.84
C ARG A 345 14.86 -4.53 -1.85
N ARG A 346 15.55 -3.39 -1.74
CA ARG A 346 15.53 -2.32 -2.73
C ARG A 346 16.46 -2.63 -3.91
N VAL A 347 15.95 -2.55 -5.15
CA VAL A 347 16.72 -2.63 -6.38
C VAL A 347 16.23 -1.54 -7.36
N PRO A 348 17.04 -0.51 -7.67
CA PRO A 348 18.36 -0.23 -7.11
C PRO A 348 18.30 0.18 -5.63
N SER A 349 19.43 0.12 -4.93
CA SER A 349 19.49 0.33 -3.47
C SER A 349 19.07 1.73 -3.00
N ASN A 350 19.08 2.70 -3.91
CA ASN A 350 18.74 4.11 -3.69
C ASN A 350 17.31 4.48 -4.09
N CYS A 351 16.47 3.50 -4.46
CA CYS A 351 15.09 3.74 -4.86
C CYS A 351 14.12 3.27 -3.76
N TYR A 352 13.23 4.14 -3.29
CA TYR A 352 12.43 3.93 -2.07
C TYR A 352 10.93 3.72 -2.33
N THR A 353 10.51 3.69 -3.59
CA THR A 353 9.13 3.40 -4.00
C THR A 353 8.84 1.90 -4.06
N THR A 354 7.54 1.55 -4.05
CA THR A 354 7.02 0.19 -4.28
C THR A 354 7.65 -0.49 -5.51
N TRP A 355 7.88 0.24 -6.60
CA TRP A 355 8.42 -0.31 -7.85
C TRP A 355 9.87 -0.79 -7.77
N CYS A 356 10.56 -0.48 -6.68
CA CYS A 356 11.93 -0.89 -6.45
C CYS A 356 12.06 -1.92 -5.33
N VAL A 357 10.94 -2.39 -4.77
CA VAL A 357 10.95 -3.37 -3.70
C VAL A 357 10.63 -4.76 -4.25
N PHE A 358 11.49 -5.73 -3.92
CA PHE A 358 11.35 -7.11 -4.36
C PHE A 358 11.49 -8.07 -3.18
N GLY A 359 10.52 -8.96 -3.01
CA GLY A 359 10.59 -10.06 -2.05
C GLY A 359 11.84 -10.92 -2.27
N VAL A 360 12.51 -11.29 -1.18
CA VAL A 360 13.72 -12.14 -1.24
C VAL A 360 13.47 -13.57 -0.76
N GLN A 361 12.26 -13.85 -0.27
CA GLN A 361 11.78 -15.16 0.16
C GLN A 361 10.26 -15.17 0.19
N ASP A 362 9.66 -16.35 0.34
CA ASP A 362 8.22 -16.51 0.48
C ASP A 362 7.69 -15.72 1.71
N PRO A 363 6.51 -15.11 1.60
CA PRO A 363 5.90 -14.38 2.70
C PRO A 363 5.48 -15.32 3.85
N GLU A 364 5.58 -14.81 5.08
CA GLU A 364 5.25 -15.54 6.30
C GLU A 364 3.86 -15.14 6.81
N ALA A 365 3.03 -16.13 7.16
CA ALA A 365 1.70 -15.86 7.66
C ALA A 365 1.71 -15.38 9.12
N ILE A 366 1.16 -14.18 9.35
CA ILE A 366 0.78 -13.67 10.68
C ILE A 366 -0.61 -14.18 11.05
N TYR A 367 -1.57 -13.92 10.16
CA TYR A 367 -2.84 -14.64 10.15
C TYR A 367 -2.86 -15.55 8.92
N PRO A 368 -3.14 -16.85 9.10
CA PRO A 368 -3.34 -17.73 7.96
C PRO A 368 -4.47 -17.23 7.04
N PRO A 369 -4.48 -17.66 5.77
CA PRO A 369 -5.54 -17.36 4.81
C PRO A 369 -6.94 -17.44 5.44
N TYR A 370 -7.68 -16.33 5.34
CA TYR A 370 -9.07 -16.18 5.75
C TYR A 370 -9.34 -16.38 7.25
N LYS A 371 -8.34 -16.07 8.11
CA LYS A 371 -8.47 -16.11 9.58
C LYS A 371 -8.65 -14.75 10.25
N VAL A 372 -8.53 -13.66 9.50
CA VAL A 372 -9.06 -12.36 9.94
C VAL A 372 -10.55 -12.39 9.65
N ASP A 373 -11.33 -12.90 10.61
CA ASP A 373 -12.73 -13.27 10.45
C ASP A 373 -13.55 -13.12 11.75
N PRO A 374 -14.65 -12.35 11.77
CA PRO A 374 -15.26 -11.60 10.65
C PRO A 374 -14.72 -10.17 10.52
N ILE A 375 -14.69 -9.64 9.31
CA ILE A 375 -14.46 -8.21 9.02
C ILE A 375 -15.83 -7.51 8.85
N PRO A 376 -16.09 -6.34 9.44
CA PRO A 376 -15.20 -5.52 10.27
C PRO A 376 -14.93 -6.13 11.65
N GLY A 377 -13.76 -5.82 12.21
CA GLY A 377 -13.33 -6.35 13.49
C GLY A 377 -11.96 -5.83 13.94
N ASP A 378 -11.68 -6.07 15.22
CA ASP A 378 -10.40 -5.81 15.86
C ASP A 378 -9.73 -7.16 16.18
N PHE A 379 -8.47 -7.30 15.81
CA PHE A 379 -7.72 -8.55 15.98
C PHE A 379 -6.34 -8.27 16.54
N ILE A 380 -5.95 -9.02 17.56
CA ILE A 380 -4.64 -8.94 18.20
C ILE A 380 -3.89 -10.23 17.92
N TRP A 381 -2.59 -10.10 17.63
CA TRP A 381 -1.72 -11.24 17.40
C TRP A 381 -0.42 -11.08 18.17
N VAL A 382 0.06 -12.21 18.68
CA VAL A 382 1.34 -12.33 19.38
C VAL A 382 1.98 -13.64 18.92
N PHE A 383 3.14 -13.54 18.29
CA PHE A 383 4.04 -14.66 18.07
C PHE A 383 4.78 -14.97 19.38
N SER A 384 4.14 -15.75 20.25
CA SER A 384 4.86 -16.38 21.34
C SER A 384 5.72 -17.52 20.78
N LYS A 385 6.82 -17.89 21.46
CA LYS A 385 7.65 -19.08 21.13
C LYS A 385 6.85 -20.40 21.04
N ILE A 386 5.56 -20.37 21.37
CA ILE A 386 4.61 -21.47 21.23
C ILE A 386 3.54 -20.98 20.25
N TYR A 387 3.55 -21.56 19.03
CA TYR A 387 2.60 -21.29 17.95
C TYR A 387 1.16 -21.35 18.48
N LEU A 388 0.49 -20.20 18.55
CA LEU A 388 -0.96 -20.04 18.45
C LEU A 388 -1.26 -18.52 18.46
N PRO A 389 -1.81 -17.93 17.37
CA PRO A 389 -2.37 -16.59 17.45
C PRO A 389 -3.52 -16.61 18.46
N LEU A 390 -3.35 -15.89 19.57
CA LEU A 390 -4.43 -15.65 20.53
C LEU A 390 -5.42 -14.68 19.91
N VAL A 391 -6.47 -15.21 19.29
CA VAL A 391 -7.64 -14.40 18.91
C VAL A 391 -8.40 -14.07 20.20
N VAL A 392 -8.08 -12.94 20.81
CA VAL A 392 -8.92 -12.38 21.89
C VAL A 392 -10.12 -11.71 21.22
N LYS A 393 -11.16 -12.48 20.92
CA LYS A 393 -12.49 -11.89 20.70
C LYS A 393 -12.93 -11.30 22.04
N ASN A 394 -13.52 -10.10 22.03
CA ASN A 394 -14.09 -9.43 23.20
C ASN A 394 -15.32 -10.15 23.80
N ASP A 395 -15.44 -11.47 23.57
CA ASP A 395 -16.51 -12.30 24.11
C ASP A 395 -15.99 -13.03 25.35
N GLN A 396 -16.44 -12.63 26.53
CA GLN A 396 -16.02 -13.18 27.84
C GLN A 396 -16.48 -14.62 28.10
N SER A 397 -16.75 -15.43 27.08
CA SER A 397 -17.16 -16.82 27.28
C SER A 397 -16.49 -17.78 26.30
N ASN A 398 -15.72 -18.70 26.88
CA ASN A 398 -15.16 -19.93 26.30
C ASN A 398 -13.83 -19.82 25.54
N LEU A 399 -12.74 -19.96 26.32
CA LEU A 399 -11.43 -20.43 25.83
C LEU A 399 -11.39 -21.97 25.88
N GLN A 400 -11.47 -22.63 24.72
CA GLN A 400 -10.99 -24.01 24.58
C GLN A 400 -9.85 -24.04 23.56
N SER A 401 -8.68 -24.50 24.01
CA SER A 401 -7.51 -24.76 23.18
C SER A 401 -7.74 -25.99 22.31
N LEU A 402 -7.70 -25.85 20.98
CA LEU A 402 -7.66 -26.98 20.05
C LEU A 402 -6.23 -27.16 19.52
N PRO A 403 -5.68 -28.39 19.49
CA PRO A 403 -4.39 -28.68 18.88
C PRO A 403 -4.57 -28.89 17.38
N TYR A 404 -4.09 -27.96 16.56
CA TYR A 404 -3.90 -28.19 15.12
C TYR A 404 -2.41 -28.13 14.79
N PRO A 405 -1.88 -29.04 13.95
CA PRO A 405 -0.55 -28.92 13.38
C PRO A 405 -0.44 -27.65 12.51
N PRO A 406 0.78 -27.15 12.23
CA PRO A 406 0.97 -25.98 11.37
C PRO A 406 0.25 -26.18 10.03
N PRO A 407 -0.45 -25.16 9.51
CA PRO A 407 -1.13 -25.28 8.23
C PRO A 407 -0.10 -25.48 7.12
N SER A 408 -0.17 -26.62 6.43
CA SER A 408 0.38 -26.74 5.08
C SER A 408 -0.51 -25.91 4.15
N PHE A 409 0.08 -25.00 3.36
CA PHE A 409 -0.63 -24.28 2.31
C PHE A 409 -1.39 -25.27 1.40
N PRO A 410 -2.65 -24.99 1.01
CA PRO A 410 -3.29 -25.75 -0.05
C PRO A 410 -2.43 -25.65 -1.32
N PRO A 411 -2.31 -26.72 -2.13
CA PRO A 411 -1.51 -26.72 -3.36
C PRO A 411 -1.86 -25.60 -4.36
N GLU A 412 -3.05 -25.02 -4.19
CA GLU A 412 -3.64 -23.93 -4.97
C GLU A 412 -3.00 -22.56 -4.65
N PHE A 413 -2.35 -22.42 -3.49
CA PHE A 413 -1.64 -21.22 -3.03
C PHE A 413 -0.12 -21.36 -3.08
N GLN A 414 0.38 -22.49 -3.57
CA GLN A 414 1.77 -22.61 -3.98
C GLN A 414 1.86 -22.07 -5.40
N SER A 415 2.36 -20.85 -5.55
CA SER A 415 2.68 -20.31 -6.87
C SER A 415 3.48 -21.35 -7.66
N PRO A 416 3.07 -21.72 -8.89
CA PRO A 416 3.98 -22.40 -9.79
C PRO A 416 5.01 -21.34 -10.19
N ILE A 417 6.09 -21.23 -9.42
CA ILE A 417 7.34 -20.69 -9.97
C ILE A 417 7.83 -21.77 -10.94
N SER A 418 7.21 -21.84 -12.11
CA SER A 418 7.87 -22.39 -13.28
C SER A 418 8.99 -21.43 -13.60
N SER A 419 10.17 -21.67 -13.03
CA SER A 419 11.41 -21.13 -13.54
C SER A 419 11.40 -21.34 -15.07
N PRO A 420 11.58 -20.29 -15.89
CA PRO A 420 11.66 -20.44 -17.34
C PRO A 420 12.97 -21.12 -17.80
N TYR A 421 13.80 -21.59 -16.87
CA TYR A 421 15.07 -22.22 -17.17
C TYR A 421 15.01 -23.74 -16.99
N PRO A 422 15.38 -24.54 -18.01
CA PRO A 422 15.60 -25.96 -17.82
C PRO A 422 16.74 -26.18 -16.80
N PRO A 423 16.70 -27.26 -15.99
CA PRO A 423 17.80 -27.58 -15.11
C PRO A 423 19.09 -27.76 -15.92
N PRO A 424 20.24 -27.21 -15.45
CA PRO A 424 21.51 -27.42 -16.13
C PRO A 424 21.91 -28.92 -16.09
N PRO A 425 22.72 -29.37 -17.07
CA PRO A 425 23.06 -30.78 -17.28
C PRO A 425 23.73 -31.47 -16.08
#